data_AF-A0A2U1B3Y1-F1
#
_entry.id   AF-A0A2U1B3Y1-F1
#
_cell.length_a   1.000
_cell.length_b   1.000
_cell.length_c   1.000
_cell.angle_alpha   90.00
_cell.angle_beta   90.00
_cell.angle_gamma   90.00
#
_symmetry.space_group_name_H-M   'P 1'
#
loop_
_entity.id
_entity.type
_entity.pdbx_description
1 polymer ?
#
loop_
_entity_poly.entity_id
_entity_poly.type
_entity_poly.pdbx_seq_one_letter_code
_entity_poly.pdbx_strand_id
1 'polypeptide(L)'
;MGKYCHSDAPELESRLEAFLERLAARIGALPESREIAAVLLGGGYGRGEGGVFRKPDGDAELFNDLDFFVISRPLPRRRRKALDCAMREFGKGFDEEIGVDVDFGPARSAGELEHMPYTLMWQELRAGCRLVWGDPACLERWRLSDWSLLPVSEAARLLLNRAAGLLLAAAKLDEDSAENRRFAARNLFKALLAIGDARLILTHNYRARAQERSAALAEDSGFPAAQLDGYRRALAYKFEPCELSAEELNREFPAALKLFREFWWSFWSELAGAFVENAGELEAYLRLAGPFPEDRGRRERMKNPVRRFRCRLPLVPYFRQPRYDLYVEISSILLEKVEFPRYIDRNGASGRFLYAWERCN
;
A
#
# COMPACT_ATOMS: atom_id res chain seq x y z
N MET A 1 -16.88 -18.31 11.96
CA MET A 1 -15.76 -17.46 11.51
C MET A 1 -16.22 -16.00 11.55
N GLY A 2 -15.33 -15.02 11.70
CA GLY A 2 -15.71 -13.59 11.67
C GLY A 2 -16.01 -13.09 10.26
N LYS A 3 -16.67 -11.92 10.10
CA LYS A 3 -16.98 -11.31 8.78
C LYS A 3 -15.73 -10.84 8.03
N TYR A 4 -15.64 -11.08 6.72
CA TYR A 4 -14.55 -10.61 5.83
C TYR A 4 -14.74 -9.15 5.39
N CYS A 5 -15.98 -8.71 5.27
CA CYS A 5 -16.38 -7.39 4.81
C CYS A 5 -16.71 -6.48 5.99
N HIS A 6 -16.56 -5.17 5.77
CA HIS A 6 -17.01 -4.18 6.77
C HIS A 6 -18.54 -4.08 6.80
N SER A 7 -19.14 -3.92 5.63
CA SER A 7 -20.58 -3.77 5.45
C SER A 7 -21.28 -5.13 5.38
N ASP A 8 -22.58 -5.15 5.70
CA ASP A 8 -23.35 -6.40 5.71
C ASP A 8 -23.64 -6.91 4.29
N ALA A 9 -23.08 -8.07 3.95
CA ALA A 9 -23.21 -8.69 2.63
C ALA A 9 -23.12 -10.23 2.75
N PRO A 10 -24.15 -10.89 3.34
CA PRO A 10 -24.07 -12.30 3.73
C PRO A 10 -23.85 -13.27 2.55
N GLU A 11 -24.39 -12.95 1.37
CA GLU A 11 -24.18 -13.75 0.16
C GLU A 11 -22.72 -13.65 -0.32
N LEU A 12 -22.14 -12.46 -0.28
CA LEU A 12 -20.75 -12.20 -0.67
C LEU A 12 -19.77 -12.84 0.32
N GLU A 13 -20.07 -12.77 1.61
CA GLU A 13 -19.34 -13.48 2.68
C GLU A 13 -19.33 -14.99 2.41
N SER A 14 -20.50 -15.56 2.10
CA SER A 14 -20.64 -17.00 1.81
C SER A 14 -19.88 -17.39 0.54
N ARG A 15 -19.91 -16.54 -0.49
CA ARG A 15 -19.16 -16.75 -1.75
C ARG A 15 -17.66 -16.75 -1.50
N LEU A 16 -17.17 -15.80 -0.71
CA LEU A 16 -15.75 -15.70 -0.36
C LEU A 16 -15.30 -16.87 0.52
N GLU A 17 -16.10 -17.26 1.52
CA GLU A 17 -15.83 -18.44 2.35
C GLU A 17 -15.69 -19.70 1.48
N ALA A 18 -16.69 -19.98 0.62
CA ALA A 18 -16.66 -21.13 -0.26
C ALA A 18 -15.47 -21.11 -1.24
N PHE A 19 -15.07 -19.93 -1.72
CA PHE A 19 -13.87 -19.76 -2.52
C PHE A 19 -12.60 -20.11 -1.72
N LEU A 20 -12.46 -19.61 -0.49
CA LEU A 20 -11.31 -19.87 0.36
C LEU A 20 -11.21 -21.35 0.77
N GLU A 21 -12.33 -22.03 1.03
CA GLU A 21 -12.36 -23.47 1.29
C GLU A 21 -11.87 -24.28 0.08
N ARG A 22 -12.35 -23.94 -1.13
CA ARG A 22 -11.85 -24.56 -2.38
C ARG A 22 -10.38 -24.26 -2.61
N LEU A 23 -9.96 -23.03 -2.36
CA LEU A 23 -8.56 -22.60 -2.48
C LEU A 23 -7.67 -23.42 -1.54
N ALA A 24 -8.07 -23.59 -0.28
CA ALA A 24 -7.37 -24.40 0.70
C ALA A 24 -7.25 -25.87 0.26
N ALA A 25 -8.33 -26.47 -0.25
CA ALA A 25 -8.30 -27.82 -0.80
C ALA A 25 -7.33 -27.94 -2.00
N ARG A 26 -7.35 -26.96 -2.90
CA ARG A 26 -6.44 -26.90 -4.06
C ARG A 26 -4.98 -26.74 -3.63
N ILE A 27 -4.69 -25.90 -2.64
CA ILE A 27 -3.33 -25.76 -2.05
C ILE A 27 -2.86 -27.09 -1.47
N GLY A 28 -3.72 -27.80 -0.73
CA GLY A 28 -3.40 -29.10 -0.15
C GLY A 28 -3.07 -30.19 -1.18
N ALA A 29 -3.61 -30.07 -2.40
CA ALA A 29 -3.35 -30.98 -3.50
C ALA A 29 -2.06 -30.66 -4.29
N LEU A 30 -1.44 -29.49 -4.06
CA LEU A 30 -0.20 -29.12 -4.74
C LEU A 30 0.97 -30.03 -4.31
N PRO A 31 1.86 -30.42 -5.23
CA PRO A 31 3.13 -31.08 -4.87
C PRO A 31 3.95 -30.27 -3.85
N GLU A 32 3.91 -28.94 -3.96
CA GLU A 32 4.62 -27.98 -3.12
C GLU A 32 3.99 -27.78 -1.73
N SER A 33 2.80 -28.34 -1.46
CA SER A 33 2.13 -28.24 -0.15
C SER A 33 3.03 -28.66 1.02
N ARG A 34 3.91 -29.65 0.80
CA ARG A 34 4.91 -30.11 1.77
C ARG A 34 5.96 -29.05 2.12
N GLU A 35 6.13 -28.04 1.28
CA GLU A 35 7.04 -26.91 1.48
C GLU A 35 6.36 -25.70 2.13
N ILE A 36 5.03 -25.66 2.13
CA ILE A 36 4.20 -24.56 2.67
C ILE A 36 3.83 -24.88 4.12
N ALA A 37 4.21 -23.99 5.04
CA ALA A 37 3.79 -24.05 6.44
C ALA A 37 2.39 -23.44 6.65
N ALA A 38 2.12 -22.31 6.01
CA ALA A 38 0.81 -21.66 6.03
C ALA A 38 0.59 -20.77 4.80
N VAL A 39 -0.68 -20.53 4.47
CA VAL A 39 -1.14 -19.49 3.54
C VAL A 39 -2.13 -18.61 4.29
N LEU A 40 -1.89 -17.31 4.26
CA LEU A 40 -2.67 -16.32 4.99
C LEU A 40 -3.37 -15.37 4.02
N LEU A 41 -4.64 -15.07 4.26
CA LEU A 41 -5.32 -13.94 3.62
C LEU A 41 -5.02 -12.67 4.43
N GLY A 42 -4.41 -11.69 3.78
CA GLY A 42 -4.12 -10.38 4.33
C GLY A 42 -5.12 -9.30 3.91
N GLY A 43 -4.65 -8.05 3.92
CA GLY A 43 -5.41 -6.91 3.42
C GLY A 43 -6.72 -6.63 4.16
N GLY A 44 -7.66 -5.99 3.47
CA GLY A 44 -8.97 -5.63 4.03
C GLY A 44 -9.78 -6.86 4.44
N TYR A 45 -9.87 -7.88 3.59
CA TYR A 45 -10.68 -9.07 3.87
C TYR A 45 -10.15 -9.94 4.99
N GLY A 46 -8.82 -10.05 5.13
CA GLY A 46 -8.23 -10.69 6.31
C GLY A 46 -8.74 -10.02 7.59
N ARG A 47 -8.71 -8.68 7.62
CA ARG A 47 -9.08 -7.89 8.79
C ARG A 47 -10.58 -7.83 9.06
N GLY A 48 -11.45 -8.25 8.13
CA GLY A 48 -12.88 -7.96 8.25
C GLY A 48 -13.24 -6.51 7.90
N GLU A 49 -12.41 -5.90 7.05
CA GLU A 49 -12.51 -4.53 6.55
C GLU A 49 -12.63 -4.50 5.02
N GLY A 50 -13.00 -5.63 4.40
CA GLY A 50 -13.20 -5.73 2.96
C GLY A 50 -14.31 -4.81 2.46
N GLY A 51 -14.06 -4.15 1.34
CA GLY A 51 -15.03 -3.29 0.67
C GLY A 51 -16.06 -4.09 -0.12
N VAL A 52 -17.30 -3.63 -0.09
CA VAL A 52 -18.44 -4.22 -0.79
C VAL A 52 -18.92 -3.25 -1.85
N PHE A 53 -18.67 -3.58 -3.11
CA PHE A 53 -19.25 -2.83 -4.23
C PHE A 53 -20.67 -3.33 -4.48
N ARG A 54 -21.65 -2.42 -4.47
CA ARG A 54 -23.03 -2.75 -4.81
C ARG A 54 -23.35 -2.25 -6.20
N LYS A 55 -23.75 -3.16 -7.06
CA LYS A 55 -24.24 -2.83 -8.40
C LYS A 55 -25.62 -2.16 -8.33
N PRO A 56 -26.02 -1.44 -9.39
CA PRO A 56 -27.36 -0.83 -9.48
C PRO A 56 -28.52 -1.83 -9.36
N ASP A 57 -28.31 -3.09 -9.72
CA ASP A 57 -29.29 -4.19 -9.60
C ASP A 57 -29.40 -4.77 -8.18
N GLY A 58 -28.54 -4.35 -7.25
CA GLY A 58 -28.50 -4.77 -5.86
C GLY A 58 -27.46 -5.85 -5.55
N ASP A 59 -26.81 -6.43 -6.56
CA ASP A 59 -25.79 -7.47 -6.37
C ASP A 59 -24.53 -6.90 -5.69
N ALA A 60 -23.96 -7.67 -4.77
CA ALA A 60 -22.75 -7.33 -4.04
C ALA A 60 -21.53 -8.05 -4.63
N GLU A 61 -20.45 -7.29 -4.84
CA GLU A 61 -19.16 -7.79 -5.31
C GLU A 61 -18.02 -7.38 -4.40
N LEU A 62 -16.96 -8.20 -4.43
CA LEU A 62 -15.68 -7.84 -3.86
C LEU A 62 -15.15 -6.62 -4.62
N PHE A 63 -14.54 -5.68 -3.89
CA PHE A 63 -13.94 -4.50 -4.51
C PHE A 63 -12.42 -4.43 -4.36
N ASN A 64 -11.92 -4.83 -3.19
CA ASN A 64 -10.48 -4.89 -2.96
C ASN A 64 -9.89 -6.19 -3.52
N ASP A 65 -8.58 -6.17 -3.71
CA ASP A 65 -7.78 -7.29 -4.17
C ASP A 65 -7.64 -8.33 -3.02
N LEU A 66 -7.40 -9.60 -3.33
CA LEU A 66 -7.14 -10.66 -2.36
C LEU A 66 -5.63 -10.93 -2.28
N ASP A 67 -4.98 -10.38 -1.25
CA ASP A 67 -3.55 -10.57 -1.00
C ASP A 67 -3.28 -11.81 -0.15
N PHE A 68 -2.66 -12.83 -0.74
CA PHE A 68 -2.24 -14.05 -0.04
C PHE A 68 -0.75 -14.02 0.32
N PHE A 69 -0.43 -14.37 1.56
CA PHE A 69 0.94 -14.43 2.07
C PHE A 69 1.33 -15.88 2.34
N VAL A 70 2.38 -16.33 1.64
CA VAL A 70 2.87 -17.70 1.72
C VAL A 70 3.97 -17.79 2.78
N ILE A 71 3.75 -18.61 3.80
CA ILE A 71 4.76 -18.98 4.78
C ILE A 71 5.27 -20.37 4.40
N SER A 72 6.54 -20.43 4.04
CA SER A 72 7.28 -21.65 3.74
C SER A 72 7.91 -22.26 4.99
N ARG A 73 8.08 -23.58 4.99
CA ARG A 73 9.05 -24.24 5.86
C ARG A 73 10.48 -23.72 5.53
N PRO A 74 11.50 -23.99 6.35
CA PRO A 74 12.87 -23.60 6.02
C PRO A 74 13.32 -24.19 4.68
N LEU A 75 13.48 -23.33 3.66
CA LEU A 75 13.88 -23.70 2.30
C LEU A 75 15.12 -22.93 1.85
N PRO A 76 16.04 -23.57 1.11
CA PRO A 76 17.10 -22.88 0.37
C PRO A 76 16.53 -21.89 -0.64
N ARG A 77 17.27 -20.81 -0.92
CA ARG A 77 16.83 -19.72 -1.82
C ARG A 77 16.34 -20.18 -3.19
N ARG A 78 16.96 -21.22 -3.77
CA ARG A 78 16.54 -21.78 -5.08
C ARG A 78 15.17 -22.43 -5.00
N ARG A 79 14.91 -23.24 -3.96
CA ARG A 79 13.59 -23.88 -3.74
C ARG A 79 12.53 -22.84 -3.42
N ARG A 80 12.85 -21.84 -2.58
CA ARG A 80 11.94 -20.72 -2.31
C ARG A 80 11.54 -19.98 -3.59
N LYS A 81 12.48 -19.68 -4.49
CA LYS A 81 12.17 -19.06 -5.78
C LYS A 81 11.29 -19.98 -6.66
N ALA A 82 11.51 -21.29 -6.62
CA ALA A 82 10.65 -22.24 -7.33
C ALA A 82 9.22 -22.24 -6.75
N LEU A 83 9.09 -22.21 -5.41
CA LEU A 83 7.81 -22.05 -4.73
C LEU A 83 7.12 -20.74 -5.11
N ASP A 84 7.85 -19.60 -5.15
CA ASP A 84 7.31 -18.32 -5.60
C ASP A 84 6.74 -18.41 -7.03
N CYS A 85 7.43 -19.11 -7.93
CA CYS A 85 6.95 -19.34 -9.29
C CYS A 85 5.72 -20.25 -9.31
N ALA A 86 5.72 -21.33 -8.53
CA ALA A 86 4.60 -22.27 -8.45
C ALA A 86 3.33 -21.60 -7.90
N MET A 87 3.46 -20.80 -6.84
CA MET A 87 2.33 -20.08 -6.24
C MET A 87 1.79 -18.99 -7.16
N ARG A 88 2.65 -18.32 -7.92
CA ARG A 88 2.20 -17.37 -8.95
C ARG A 88 1.45 -18.06 -10.07
N GLU A 89 1.92 -19.22 -10.53
CA GLU A 89 1.21 -20.00 -11.54
C GLU A 89 -0.14 -20.51 -11.00
N PHE A 90 -0.14 -20.97 -9.76
CA PHE A 90 -1.34 -21.44 -9.06
C PHE A 90 -2.42 -20.36 -8.95
N GLY A 91 -2.04 -19.10 -8.73
CA GLY A 91 -2.99 -17.99 -8.63
C GLY A 91 -3.65 -17.59 -9.95
N LYS A 92 -3.12 -18.02 -11.10
CA LYS A 92 -3.67 -17.61 -12.41
C LYS A 92 -5.10 -18.10 -12.59
N GLY A 93 -5.96 -17.18 -13.04
CA GLY A 93 -7.38 -17.47 -13.33
C GLY A 93 -8.30 -17.36 -12.11
N PHE A 94 -7.78 -17.17 -10.89
CA PHE A 94 -8.65 -16.90 -9.74
C PHE A 94 -9.29 -15.52 -9.80
N ASP A 95 -8.66 -14.56 -10.46
CA ASP A 95 -9.22 -13.24 -10.71
C ASP A 95 -10.56 -13.33 -11.45
N GLU A 96 -10.63 -14.21 -12.45
CA GLU A 96 -11.85 -14.50 -13.21
C GLU A 96 -12.88 -15.26 -12.38
N GLU A 97 -12.45 -16.17 -11.48
CA GLU A 97 -13.35 -16.94 -10.60
C GLU A 97 -14.06 -16.05 -9.56
N ILE A 98 -13.35 -15.06 -8.99
CA ILE A 98 -13.84 -14.29 -7.84
C ILE A 98 -14.17 -12.82 -8.15
N GLY A 99 -13.73 -12.30 -9.30
CA GLY A 99 -14.04 -10.97 -9.82
C GLY A 99 -13.12 -9.84 -9.33
N VAL A 100 -12.04 -10.16 -8.62
CA VAL A 100 -11.01 -9.20 -8.16
C VAL A 100 -9.63 -9.84 -8.26
N ASP A 101 -8.59 -9.01 -8.38
CA ASP A 101 -7.20 -9.48 -8.46
C ASP A 101 -6.83 -10.34 -7.24
N VAL A 102 -6.17 -11.48 -7.51
CA VAL A 102 -5.68 -12.45 -6.54
C VAL A 102 -4.17 -12.54 -6.65
N ASP A 103 -3.45 -12.05 -5.64
CA ASP A 103 -1.99 -12.09 -5.63
C ASP A 103 -1.44 -13.02 -4.56
N PHE A 104 -0.42 -13.81 -4.93
CA PHE A 104 0.38 -14.59 -3.99
C PHE A 104 1.74 -13.94 -3.81
N GLY A 105 1.91 -13.29 -2.66
CA GLY A 105 3.15 -12.64 -2.30
C GLY A 105 4.33 -13.62 -2.19
N PRO A 106 5.58 -13.13 -2.35
CA PRO A 106 6.77 -13.96 -2.23
C PRO A 106 6.85 -14.69 -0.89
N ALA A 107 7.20 -15.98 -0.92
CA ALA A 107 7.23 -16.82 0.25
C ALA A 107 8.24 -16.31 1.29
N ARG A 108 7.80 -16.27 2.55
CA ARG A 108 8.65 -16.04 3.72
C ARG A 108 8.87 -17.33 4.47
N SER A 109 10.05 -17.52 5.03
CA SER A 109 10.28 -18.70 5.86
C SER A 109 9.64 -18.51 7.23
N ALA A 110 9.06 -19.56 7.80
CA ALA A 110 8.54 -19.54 9.18
C ALA A 110 9.58 -19.06 10.20
N GLY A 111 10.87 -19.37 9.99
CA GLY A 111 11.96 -18.88 10.84
C GLY A 111 12.24 -17.37 10.71
N GLU A 112 11.82 -16.75 9.60
CA GLU A 112 11.93 -15.29 9.40
C GLU A 112 10.85 -14.54 10.19
N LEU A 113 9.71 -15.19 10.53
CA LEU A 113 8.56 -14.57 11.22
C LEU A 113 8.91 -13.93 12.57
N GLU A 114 9.83 -14.53 13.32
CA GLU A 114 10.30 -14.03 14.61
C GLU A 114 11.09 -12.72 14.50
N HIS A 115 11.73 -12.50 13.35
CA HIS A 115 12.61 -11.35 13.09
C HIS A 115 12.09 -10.50 11.93
N MET A 116 10.77 -10.51 11.70
CA MET A 116 10.20 -9.78 10.58
C MET A 116 10.49 -8.29 10.70
N PRO A 117 10.83 -7.63 9.58
CA PRO A 117 11.01 -6.19 9.58
C PRO A 117 9.81 -5.50 10.20
N TYR A 118 10.08 -4.53 11.04
CA TYR A 118 9.04 -3.74 11.67
C TYR A 118 8.51 -2.69 10.70
N THR A 119 7.68 -3.14 9.77
CA THR A 119 7.03 -2.32 8.73
C THR A 119 5.53 -2.32 8.93
N LEU A 120 4.87 -1.28 8.40
CA LEU A 120 3.42 -1.12 8.46
C LEU A 120 2.72 -2.37 7.90
N MET A 121 3.15 -2.84 6.73
CA MET A 121 2.57 -4.00 6.06
C MET A 121 2.59 -5.27 6.93
N TRP A 122 3.73 -5.61 7.56
CA TRP A 122 3.83 -6.83 8.36
C TRP A 122 3.06 -6.73 9.68
N GLN A 123 2.97 -5.54 10.25
CA GLN A 123 2.18 -5.31 11.46
C GLN A 123 0.69 -5.40 11.18
N GLU A 124 0.21 -4.75 10.11
CA GLU A 124 -1.18 -4.87 9.68
C GLU A 124 -1.55 -6.31 9.34
N LEU A 125 -0.66 -7.03 8.67
CA LEU A 125 -0.87 -8.44 8.36
C LEU A 125 -0.94 -9.28 9.64
N ARG A 126 -0.02 -9.09 10.59
CA ARG A 126 -0.06 -9.83 11.86
C ARG A 126 -1.31 -9.53 12.68
N ALA A 127 -1.79 -8.29 12.64
CA ALA A 127 -2.92 -7.82 13.44
C ALA A 127 -4.26 -8.38 12.98
N GLY A 128 -4.38 -8.81 11.72
CA GLY A 128 -5.65 -9.34 11.23
C GLY A 128 -5.56 -10.14 9.96
N CYS A 129 -4.54 -10.99 9.78
CA CYS A 129 -4.58 -12.02 8.76
C CYS A 129 -5.57 -13.13 9.13
N ARG A 130 -6.04 -13.87 8.12
CA ARG A 130 -6.77 -15.14 8.31
C ARG A 130 -5.93 -16.30 7.81
N LEU A 131 -5.89 -17.38 8.57
CA LEU A 131 -5.29 -18.63 8.10
C LEU A 131 -6.25 -19.29 7.10
N VAL A 132 -5.78 -19.48 5.87
CA VAL A 132 -6.54 -20.13 4.79
C VAL A 132 -6.17 -21.61 4.70
N TRP A 133 -4.87 -21.90 4.82
CA TRP A 133 -4.38 -23.28 4.78
C TRP A 133 -3.08 -23.42 5.58
N GLY A 134 -2.86 -24.60 6.17
CA GLY A 134 -1.63 -24.94 6.88
C GLY A 134 -1.77 -24.97 8.40
N ASP A 135 -0.64 -24.92 9.11
CA ASP A 135 -0.57 -25.09 10.56
C ASP A 135 -0.54 -23.74 11.29
N PRO A 136 -1.54 -23.38 12.12
CA PRO A 136 -1.55 -22.13 12.87
C PRO A 136 -0.34 -22.00 13.82
N ALA A 137 0.24 -23.11 14.28
CA ALA A 137 1.38 -23.08 15.21
C ALA A 137 2.61 -22.38 14.62
N CYS A 138 2.75 -22.33 13.28
CA CYS A 138 3.87 -21.63 12.64
C CYS A 138 3.81 -20.10 12.86
N LEU A 139 2.65 -19.54 13.22
CA LEU A 139 2.43 -18.11 13.44
C LEU A 139 2.67 -17.68 14.89
N GLU A 140 2.77 -18.61 15.84
CA GLU A 140 2.91 -18.30 17.28
C GLU A 140 4.14 -17.46 17.58
N ARG A 141 5.21 -17.65 16.80
CA ARG A 141 6.47 -16.89 16.95
C ARG A 141 6.41 -15.49 16.34
N TRP A 142 5.39 -15.20 15.54
CA TRP A 142 5.23 -13.89 14.94
C TRP A 142 4.61 -12.94 15.96
N ARG A 143 5.41 -12.02 16.48
CA ARG A 143 4.96 -11.05 17.48
C ARG A 143 4.40 -9.79 16.81
N LEU A 144 3.26 -9.32 17.31
CA LEU A 144 2.80 -7.97 17.04
C LEU A 144 3.62 -7.01 17.91
N SER A 145 4.05 -5.89 17.35
CA SER A 145 4.84 -4.88 18.05
C SER A 145 3.95 -3.69 18.42
N ASP A 146 4.42 -2.86 19.34
CA ASP A 146 3.70 -1.63 19.71
C ASP A 146 3.69 -0.64 18.54
N TRP A 147 2.49 -0.37 18.01
CA TRP A 147 2.23 0.56 16.90
C TRP A 147 2.87 1.94 17.06
N SER A 148 3.07 2.41 18.30
CA SER A 148 3.73 3.69 18.57
C SER A 148 5.17 3.74 18.02
N LEU A 149 5.81 2.58 17.87
CA LEU A 149 7.18 2.48 17.43
C LEU A 149 7.31 2.49 15.89
N LEU A 150 6.21 2.50 15.13
CA LEU A 150 6.26 2.39 13.67
C LEU A 150 7.24 3.42 13.09
N PRO A 151 8.19 3.01 12.22
CA PRO A 151 9.15 3.95 11.67
C PRO A 151 8.44 5.03 10.84
N VAL A 152 8.79 6.29 11.08
CA VAL A 152 8.31 7.45 10.30
C VAL A 152 8.54 7.28 8.80
N SER A 153 9.59 6.56 8.39
CA SER A 153 9.83 6.30 6.98
C SER A 153 8.74 5.44 6.31
N GLU A 154 7.94 4.69 7.07
CA GLU A 154 6.75 4.01 6.54
C GLU A 154 5.71 5.03 6.08
N ALA A 155 5.53 6.14 6.82
CA ALA A 155 4.69 7.25 6.38
C ALA A 155 5.23 7.90 5.10
N ALA A 156 6.54 8.19 5.04
CA ALA A 156 7.16 8.76 3.84
C ALA A 156 7.02 7.81 2.62
N ARG A 157 7.24 6.50 2.79
CA ARG A 157 7.05 5.48 1.74
C ARG A 157 5.60 5.39 1.31
N LEU A 158 4.66 5.42 2.25
CA LEU A 158 3.23 5.40 1.98
C LEU A 158 2.83 6.59 1.10
N LEU A 159 3.24 7.81 1.49
CA LEU A 159 2.99 9.03 0.73
C LEU A 159 3.61 8.98 -0.67
N LEU A 160 4.86 8.55 -0.81
CA LEU A 160 5.49 8.39 -2.13
C LEU A 160 4.72 7.43 -3.04
N ASN A 161 4.27 6.29 -2.49
CA ASN A 161 3.47 5.33 -3.25
C ASN A 161 2.11 5.92 -3.67
N ARG A 162 1.51 6.79 -2.84
CA ARG A 162 0.27 7.48 -3.21
C ARG A 162 0.49 8.58 -4.24
N ALA A 163 1.58 9.32 -4.14
CA ALA A 163 1.94 10.34 -5.13
C ALA A 163 2.18 9.72 -6.52
N ALA A 164 2.85 8.56 -6.59
CA ALA A 164 2.99 7.80 -7.82
C ALA A 164 1.63 7.32 -8.37
N GLY A 165 0.74 6.83 -7.49
CA GLY A 165 -0.63 6.42 -7.86
C GLY A 165 -1.47 7.58 -8.41
N LEU A 166 -1.37 8.77 -7.81
CA LEU A 166 -2.00 10.01 -8.30
C LEU A 166 -1.45 10.42 -9.67
N LEU A 167 -0.13 10.33 -9.87
CA LEU A 167 0.47 10.61 -11.19
C LEU A 167 -0.06 9.66 -12.27
N LEU A 168 -0.15 8.35 -11.97
CA LEU A 168 -0.72 7.35 -12.87
C LEU A 168 -2.22 7.60 -13.15
N ALA A 169 -2.98 7.97 -12.12
CA ALA A 169 -4.40 8.25 -12.23
C ALA A 169 -4.66 9.51 -13.08
N ALA A 170 -3.90 10.58 -12.84
CA ALA A 170 -4.01 11.83 -13.58
C ALA A 170 -3.84 11.62 -15.10
N ALA A 171 -2.92 10.75 -15.49
CA ALA A 171 -2.64 10.42 -16.88
C ALA A 171 -3.76 9.65 -17.59
N LYS A 172 -4.70 9.09 -16.83
CA LYS A 172 -5.85 8.32 -17.33
C LYS A 172 -7.15 9.13 -17.32
N LEU A 173 -7.15 10.35 -16.78
CA LEU A 173 -8.38 11.16 -16.63
C LEU A 173 -8.93 11.66 -17.97
N ASP A 174 -8.10 11.84 -19.00
CA ASP A 174 -8.55 12.33 -20.31
C ASP A 174 -9.17 11.20 -21.17
N GLU A 175 -8.89 9.94 -20.85
CA GLU A 175 -9.48 8.79 -21.52
C GLU A 175 -10.72 8.31 -20.76
N ASP A 176 -11.89 8.82 -21.16
CA ASP A 176 -13.15 8.52 -20.46
C ASP A 176 -13.63 7.08 -20.70
N SER A 177 -13.18 6.18 -19.83
CA SER A 177 -13.65 4.80 -19.72
C SER A 177 -14.00 4.46 -18.28
N ALA A 178 -14.96 3.55 -18.10
CA ALA A 178 -15.36 3.10 -16.76
C ALA A 178 -14.17 2.53 -15.96
N GLU A 179 -13.27 1.81 -16.62
CA GLU A 179 -12.05 1.28 -16.03
C GLU A 179 -11.11 2.40 -15.55
N ASN A 180 -10.85 3.39 -16.40
CA ASN A 180 -9.98 4.52 -16.05
C ASN A 180 -10.58 5.36 -14.92
N ARG A 181 -11.90 5.58 -14.92
CA ARG A 181 -12.61 6.27 -13.84
C ARG A 181 -12.48 5.53 -12.51
N ARG A 182 -12.70 4.21 -12.51
CA ARG A 182 -12.51 3.36 -11.32
C ARG A 182 -11.06 3.38 -10.84
N PHE A 183 -10.08 3.30 -11.76
CA PHE A 183 -8.67 3.39 -11.41
C PHE A 183 -8.30 4.73 -10.77
N ALA A 184 -8.81 5.84 -11.32
CA ALA A 184 -8.58 7.17 -10.79
C ALA A 184 -9.22 7.35 -9.41
N ALA A 185 -10.48 6.95 -9.24
CA ALA A 185 -11.19 6.97 -7.96
C ALA A 185 -10.45 6.16 -6.88
N ARG A 186 -10.03 4.92 -7.20
CA ARG A 186 -9.25 4.06 -6.29
C ARG A 186 -7.97 4.75 -5.82
N ASN A 187 -7.21 5.37 -6.72
CA ASN A 187 -5.95 6.03 -6.36
C ASN A 187 -6.17 7.34 -5.59
N LEU A 188 -7.21 8.11 -5.94
CA LEU A 188 -7.62 9.31 -5.23
C LEU A 188 -7.94 9.02 -3.77
N PHE A 189 -8.85 8.07 -3.51
CA PHE A 189 -9.25 7.75 -2.14
C PHE A 189 -8.13 7.03 -1.37
N LYS A 190 -7.28 6.22 -2.02
CA LYS A 190 -6.05 5.69 -1.39
C LYS A 190 -5.10 6.82 -0.97
N ALA A 191 -5.01 7.91 -1.73
CA ALA A 191 -4.21 9.07 -1.36
C ALA A 191 -4.77 9.81 -0.14
N LEU A 192 -6.09 10.03 -0.09
CA LEU A 192 -6.76 10.64 1.06
C LEU A 192 -6.64 9.79 2.33
N LEU A 193 -6.73 8.46 2.23
CA LEU A 193 -6.45 7.56 3.37
C LEU A 193 -5.01 7.70 3.87
N ALA A 194 -4.04 7.77 2.96
CA ALA A 194 -2.64 7.85 3.36
C ALA A 194 -2.29 9.14 4.11
N ILE A 195 -3.03 10.24 3.90
CA ILE A 195 -2.85 11.49 4.67
C ILE A 195 -3.02 11.20 6.17
N GLY A 196 -4.16 10.59 6.55
CA GLY A 196 -4.43 10.26 7.94
C GLY A 196 -3.51 9.16 8.49
N ASP A 197 -3.26 8.12 7.72
CA ASP A 197 -2.37 7.02 8.14
C ASP A 197 -0.93 7.53 8.38
N ALA A 198 -0.42 8.40 7.50
CA ALA A 198 0.89 9.02 7.66
C ALA A 198 0.93 9.98 8.87
N ARG A 199 -0.14 10.75 9.12
CA ARG A 199 -0.24 11.61 10.31
C ARG A 199 -0.14 10.78 11.59
N LEU A 200 -0.87 9.68 11.67
CA LEU A 200 -0.87 8.81 12.85
C LEU A 200 0.48 8.12 13.08
N ILE A 201 1.20 7.77 12.01
CA ILE A 201 2.58 7.25 12.15
C ILE A 201 3.51 8.36 12.65
N LEU A 202 3.41 9.56 12.08
CA LEU A 202 4.23 10.72 12.45
C LEU A 202 4.05 11.09 13.94
N THR A 203 2.83 11.01 14.45
CA THR A 203 2.49 11.31 15.85
C THR A 203 2.55 10.10 16.78
N HIS A 204 3.09 8.97 16.32
CA HIS A 204 3.22 7.73 17.11
C HIS A 204 1.87 7.20 17.66
N ASN A 205 0.77 7.48 16.97
CA ASN A 205 -0.59 7.17 17.39
C ASN A 205 -1.34 6.23 16.42
N TYR A 206 -0.62 5.47 15.59
CA TYR A 206 -1.22 4.52 14.66
C TYR A 206 -2.05 3.43 15.38
N ARG A 207 -3.08 2.93 14.69
CA ARG A 207 -4.03 1.92 15.18
C ARG A 207 -4.31 0.89 14.09
N ALA A 208 -4.60 -0.34 14.50
CA ALA A 208 -4.83 -1.44 13.57
C ALA A 208 -6.13 -1.25 12.76
N ARG A 209 -7.20 -0.83 13.43
CA ARG A 209 -8.53 -0.72 12.82
C ARG A 209 -8.76 0.64 12.21
N ALA A 210 -9.40 0.68 11.06
CA ALA A 210 -9.74 1.91 10.37
C ALA A 210 -10.61 2.87 11.22
N GLN A 211 -11.58 2.35 11.97
CA GLN A 211 -12.43 3.18 12.83
C GLN A 211 -11.62 3.80 13.99
N GLU A 212 -10.71 3.03 14.59
CA GLU A 212 -9.81 3.51 15.65
C GLU A 212 -8.89 4.61 15.14
N ARG A 213 -8.38 4.48 13.90
CA ARG A 213 -7.59 5.52 13.23
C ARG A 213 -8.39 6.80 13.01
N SER A 214 -9.63 6.69 12.52
CA SER A 214 -10.52 7.84 12.32
C SER A 214 -10.84 8.57 13.63
N ALA A 215 -11.05 7.83 14.72
CA ALA A 215 -11.27 8.40 16.04
C ALA A 215 -10.00 9.12 16.56
N ALA A 216 -8.84 8.48 16.46
CA ALA A 216 -7.56 9.06 16.87
C ALA A 216 -7.23 10.35 16.10
N LEU A 217 -7.53 10.41 14.80
CA LEU A 217 -7.36 11.63 13.99
C LEU A 217 -8.34 12.75 14.38
N ALA A 218 -9.53 12.41 14.87
CA ALA A 218 -10.50 13.40 15.33
C ALA A 218 -10.06 14.08 16.64
N GLU A 219 -9.25 13.40 17.43
CA GLU A 219 -8.67 13.91 18.69
C GLU A 219 -7.35 14.68 18.45
N ASP A 220 -6.74 14.56 17.27
CA ASP A 220 -5.52 15.27 16.91
C ASP A 220 -5.81 16.74 16.57
N SER A 221 -5.60 17.63 17.53
CA SER A 221 -5.82 19.08 17.36
C SER A 221 -4.93 19.72 16.30
N GLY A 222 -3.82 19.07 15.91
CA GLY A 222 -2.93 19.54 14.85
C GLY A 222 -3.33 19.04 13.46
N PHE A 223 -4.36 18.18 13.35
CA PHE A 223 -4.79 17.64 12.07
C PHE A 223 -5.93 18.48 11.46
N PRO A 224 -5.74 19.07 10.26
CA PRO A 224 -6.73 19.94 9.64
C PRO A 224 -8.09 19.28 9.39
N ALA A 225 -9.18 19.98 9.72
CA ALA A 225 -10.54 19.47 9.57
C ALA A 225 -10.88 19.02 8.13
N ALA A 226 -10.38 19.72 7.11
CA ALA A 226 -10.58 19.34 5.72
C ALA A 226 -9.88 18.02 5.35
N GLN A 227 -8.71 17.75 5.93
CA GLN A 227 -7.99 16.49 5.73
C GLN A 227 -8.68 15.34 6.49
N LEU A 228 -9.23 15.60 7.67
CA LEU A 228 -10.07 14.65 8.41
C LEU A 228 -11.34 14.28 7.64
N ASP A 229 -12.03 15.27 7.05
CA ASP A 229 -13.19 15.01 6.20
C ASP A 229 -12.80 14.15 4.98
N GLY A 230 -11.72 14.52 4.29
CA GLY A 230 -11.16 13.74 3.19
C GLY A 230 -10.84 12.29 3.59
N TYR A 231 -10.23 12.08 4.76
CA TYR A 231 -9.93 10.75 5.30
C TYR A 231 -11.21 9.93 5.55
N ARG A 232 -12.23 10.54 6.18
CA ARG A 232 -13.52 9.87 6.48
C ARG A 232 -14.27 9.50 5.21
N ARG A 233 -14.29 10.40 4.21
CA ARG A 233 -14.85 10.10 2.89
C ARG A 233 -14.13 8.94 2.22
N ALA A 234 -12.80 8.89 2.36
CA ALA A 234 -12.01 7.80 1.80
C ALA A 234 -12.22 6.47 2.54
N LEU A 235 -12.49 6.49 3.85
CA LEU A 235 -12.93 5.31 4.59
C LEU A 235 -14.31 4.83 4.13
N ALA A 236 -15.27 5.74 3.95
CA ALA A 236 -16.58 5.40 3.41
C ALA A 236 -16.43 4.74 2.04
N TYR A 237 -15.63 5.32 1.13
CA TYR A 237 -15.36 4.72 -0.17
C TYR A 237 -14.62 3.37 -0.09
N LYS A 238 -13.69 3.19 0.86
CA LYS A 238 -13.00 1.90 1.06
C LYS A 238 -13.97 0.77 1.37
N PHE A 239 -14.98 1.05 2.20
CA PHE A 239 -15.94 0.04 2.66
C PHE A 239 -17.13 -0.12 1.74
N GLU A 240 -17.65 1.00 1.22
CA GLU A 240 -18.78 1.07 0.31
C GLU A 240 -18.39 1.89 -0.92
N PRO A 241 -17.54 1.33 -1.79
CA PRO A 241 -17.10 1.97 -3.00
C PRO A 241 -18.29 2.26 -3.93
N CYS A 242 -18.25 3.43 -4.55
CA CYS A 242 -19.21 3.85 -5.57
C CYS A 242 -18.50 4.15 -6.90
N GLU A 243 -19.27 4.13 -7.98
CA GLU A 243 -18.78 4.66 -9.25
C GLU A 243 -18.90 6.18 -9.25
N LEU A 244 -17.84 6.85 -9.70
CA LEU A 244 -17.85 8.29 -9.94
C LEU A 244 -17.98 8.56 -11.44
N SER A 245 -18.82 9.53 -11.79
CA SER A 245 -18.90 10.07 -13.14
C SER A 245 -17.62 10.84 -13.51
N ALA A 246 -17.43 11.10 -14.81
CA ALA A 246 -16.31 11.91 -15.28
C ALA A 246 -16.35 13.34 -14.70
N GLU A 247 -17.54 13.92 -14.55
CA GLU A 247 -17.75 15.25 -13.96
C GLU A 247 -17.36 15.28 -12.48
N GLU A 248 -17.80 14.26 -11.73
CA GLU A 248 -17.41 14.12 -10.32
C GLU A 248 -15.91 13.95 -10.17
N LEU A 249 -15.27 13.08 -10.96
CA LEU A 249 -13.81 12.90 -10.90
C LEU A 249 -13.05 14.18 -11.25
N ASN A 250 -13.47 14.91 -12.28
CA ASN A 250 -12.85 16.19 -12.65
C ASN A 250 -12.96 17.24 -11.54
N ARG A 251 -13.97 17.16 -10.67
CA ARG A 251 -14.12 18.00 -9.47
C ARG A 251 -13.33 17.48 -8.27
N GLU A 252 -13.43 16.18 -7.98
CA GLU A 252 -12.86 15.56 -6.79
C GLU A 252 -11.33 15.45 -6.87
N PHE A 253 -10.79 15.16 -8.05
CA PHE A 253 -9.36 14.90 -8.22
C PHE A 253 -8.48 16.12 -7.87
N PRO A 254 -8.76 17.34 -8.38
CA PRO A 254 -8.01 18.53 -7.97
C PRO A 254 -8.14 18.84 -6.47
N ALA A 255 -9.33 18.64 -5.90
CA ALA A 255 -9.57 18.86 -4.47
C ALA A 255 -8.76 17.90 -3.59
N ALA A 256 -8.75 16.61 -3.92
CA ALA A 256 -7.97 15.62 -3.22
C ALA A 256 -6.46 15.84 -3.38
N LEU A 257 -6.01 16.22 -4.58
CA LEU A 257 -4.61 16.55 -4.84
C LEU A 257 -4.16 17.76 -4.02
N LYS A 258 -5.02 18.78 -3.87
CA LYS A 258 -4.75 19.93 -3.01
C LYS A 258 -4.53 19.49 -1.55
N LEU A 259 -5.44 18.71 -0.98
CA LEU A 259 -5.30 18.19 0.39
C LEU A 259 -4.03 17.35 0.57
N PHE A 260 -3.73 16.49 -0.41
CA PHE A 260 -2.52 15.67 -0.41
C PHE A 260 -1.25 16.51 -0.46
N ARG A 261 -1.23 17.57 -1.30
CA ARG A 261 -0.11 18.51 -1.41
C ARG A 261 0.11 19.29 -0.12
N GLU A 262 -0.96 19.83 0.46
CA GLU A 262 -0.90 20.54 1.75
C GLU A 262 -0.32 19.64 2.84
N PHE A 263 -0.78 18.38 2.91
CA PHE A 263 -0.25 17.42 3.87
C PHE A 263 1.19 17.00 3.57
N TRP A 264 1.56 16.83 2.30
CA TRP A 264 2.94 16.49 1.91
C TRP A 264 3.93 17.52 2.45
N TRP A 265 3.64 18.80 2.26
CA TRP A 265 4.51 19.88 2.74
C TRP A 265 4.50 20.01 4.26
N SER A 266 3.34 19.86 4.91
CA SER A 266 3.30 19.87 6.39
C SER A 266 4.05 18.68 7.00
N PHE A 267 3.94 17.49 6.41
CA PHE A 267 4.67 16.29 6.83
C PHE A 267 6.19 16.52 6.79
N TRP A 268 6.71 17.03 5.67
CA TRP A 268 8.14 17.29 5.54
C TRP A 268 8.61 18.46 6.41
N SER A 269 7.77 19.49 6.59
CA SER A 269 8.07 20.61 7.48
C SER A 269 8.19 20.16 8.95
N GLU A 270 7.26 19.31 9.40
CA GLU A 270 7.28 18.77 10.76
C GLU A 270 8.51 17.90 11.00
N LEU A 271 8.89 17.06 10.01
CA LEU A 271 10.12 16.28 10.09
C LEU A 271 11.40 17.13 10.06
N ALA A 272 11.40 18.22 9.30
CA ALA A 272 12.53 19.13 9.23
C ALA A 272 12.66 20.01 10.48
N GLY A 273 11.59 20.18 11.25
CA GLY A 273 11.51 21.23 12.28
C GLY A 273 11.64 22.63 11.70
N ALA A 274 11.38 22.79 10.40
CA ALA A 274 11.55 24.00 9.62
C ALA A 274 10.56 23.98 8.46
N PHE A 275 10.28 25.15 7.87
CA PHE A 275 9.35 25.25 6.76
C PHE A 275 9.91 24.60 5.48
N VAL A 276 9.11 23.74 4.84
CA VAL A 276 9.41 23.06 3.57
C VAL A 276 8.18 23.17 2.66
N GLU A 277 8.27 23.98 1.60
CA GLU A 277 7.16 24.23 0.66
C GLU A 277 7.48 23.86 -0.80
N ASN A 278 8.73 23.51 -1.09
CA ASN A 278 9.18 23.15 -2.44
C ASN A 278 10.20 22.00 -2.41
N ALA A 279 10.45 21.43 -3.59
CA ALA A 279 11.34 20.31 -3.82
C ALA A 279 12.80 20.66 -3.52
N GLY A 280 13.21 21.91 -3.74
CA GLY A 280 14.56 22.40 -3.43
C GLY A 280 14.83 22.39 -1.92
N GLU A 281 13.88 22.88 -1.13
CA GLU A 281 13.94 22.85 0.34
C GLU A 281 13.89 21.41 0.87
N LEU A 282 13.02 20.58 0.30
CA LEU A 282 12.97 19.16 0.63
C LEU A 282 14.32 18.48 0.33
N GLU A 283 14.94 18.78 -0.81
CA GLU A 283 16.25 18.25 -1.15
C GLU A 283 17.32 18.71 -0.17
N ALA A 284 17.33 20.00 0.19
CA ALA A 284 18.25 20.55 1.17
C ALA A 284 18.11 19.85 2.53
N TYR A 285 16.88 19.69 3.03
CA TYR A 285 16.59 18.94 4.24
C TYR A 285 17.09 17.49 4.16
N LEU A 286 16.73 16.74 3.12
CA LEU A 286 17.11 15.33 2.98
C LEU A 286 18.63 15.13 2.83
N ARG A 287 19.36 16.14 2.35
CA ARG A 287 20.84 16.12 2.31
C ARG A 287 21.44 16.31 3.70
N LEU A 288 20.84 17.16 4.54
CA LEU A 288 21.32 17.48 5.88
C LEU A 288 20.93 16.42 6.92
N ALA A 289 19.66 15.99 6.93
CA ALA A 289 19.13 15.04 7.90
C ALA A 289 19.76 13.65 7.80
N GLY A 290 20.32 13.32 6.62
CA GLY A 290 20.82 11.99 6.32
C GLY A 290 19.70 10.95 6.23
N PRO A 291 20.04 9.66 6.15
CA PRO A 291 19.03 8.62 6.02
C PRO A 291 18.25 8.40 7.33
N PHE A 292 16.99 7.98 7.19
CA PHE A 292 16.17 7.49 8.29
C PHE A 292 16.89 6.39 9.08
N PRO A 293 16.63 6.24 10.40
CA PRO A 293 17.37 5.33 11.28
C PRO A 293 17.50 3.90 10.73
N GLU A 294 16.44 3.33 10.20
CA GLU A 294 16.39 1.98 9.65
C GLU A 294 17.16 1.82 8.32
N ASP A 295 17.46 2.91 7.63
CA ASP A 295 18.27 2.94 6.41
C ASP A 295 19.77 3.16 6.69
N ARG A 296 20.16 3.49 7.94
CA ARG A 296 21.56 3.78 8.31
C ARG A 296 22.47 2.55 8.32
N GLY A 297 21.90 1.35 8.38
CA GLY A 297 22.66 0.10 8.51
C GLY A 297 23.69 -0.10 7.38
N ARG A 298 24.91 -0.51 7.74
CA ARG A 298 26.02 -0.73 6.78
C ARG A 298 25.60 -1.64 5.62
N ARG A 299 24.86 -2.71 5.92
CA ARG A 299 24.34 -3.67 4.92
C ARG A 299 23.39 -3.01 3.92
N GLU A 300 22.52 -2.11 4.38
CA GLU A 300 21.58 -1.41 3.50
C GLU A 300 22.29 -0.36 2.63
N ARG A 301 23.23 0.40 3.21
CA ARG A 301 24.06 1.35 2.46
C ARG A 301 24.86 0.68 1.35
N MET A 302 25.43 -0.50 1.60
CA MET A 302 26.20 -1.25 0.60
C MET A 302 25.34 -1.78 -0.57
N LYS A 303 24.01 -1.89 -0.39
CA LYS A 303 23.10 -2.27 -1.49
C LYS A 303 22.71 -1.08 -2.38
N ASN A 304 22.86 0.15 -1.89
CA ASN A 304 22.37 1.33 -2.59
C ASN A 304 23.00 1.57 -3.97
N PRO A 305 24.30 1.36 -4.23
CA PRO A 305 24.85 1.50 -5.57
C PRO A 305 24.16 0.60 -6.60
N VAL A 306 23.91 -0.66 -6.24
CA VAL A 306 23.20 -1.62 -7.09
C VAL A 306 21.74 -1.21 -7.28
N ARG A 307 21.07 -0.73 -6.22
CA ARG A 307 19.70 -0.21 -6.31
C ARG A 307 19.60 1.01 -7.23
N ARG A 308 20.53 1.97 -7.12
CA ARG A 308 20.61 3.17 -7.97
C ARG A 308 20.81 2.81 -9.43
N PHE A 309 21.75 1.89 -9.71
CA PHE A 309 21.94 1.36 -11.07
C PHE A 309 20.66 0.73 -11.63
N ARG A 310 19.97 -0.11 -10.85
CA ARG A 310 18.71 -0.75 -11.26
C ARG A 310 17.60 0.27 -11.51
N CYS A 311 17.51 1.31 -10.68
CA CYS A 311 16.53 2.39 -10.85
C CYS A 311 16.96 3.45 -11.88
N ARG A 312 18.09 3.27 -12.60
CA ARG A 312 18.66 4.24 -13.56
C ARG A 312 18.87 5.66 -13.01
N LEU A 313 19.15 5.74 -11.71
CA LEU A 313 19.49 7.01 -11.06
C LEU A 313 20.99 7.29 -11.14
N PRO A 314 21.43 8.56 -11.06
CA PRO A 314 22.84 8.90 -10.97
C PRO A 314 23.51 8.12 -9.84
N LEU A 315 24.68 7.52 -10.11
CA LEU A 315 25.37 6.70 -9.11
C LEU A 315 25.85 7.53 -7.92
N VAL A 316 26.23 8.79 -8.14
CA VAL A 316 26.55 9.73 -7.06
C VAL A 316 25.26 10.41 -6.59
N PRO A 317 24.97 10.46 -5.28
CA PRO A 317 25.74 9.89 -4.16
C PRO A 317 25.51 8.38 -3.96
N TYR A 318 26.59 7.58 -4.01
CA TYR A 318 26.57 6.09 -4.04
C TYR A 318 25.78 5.44 -2.90
N PHE A 319 25.89 6.01 -1.70
CA PHE A 319 25.31 5.43 -0.51
C PHE A 319 23.93 5.98 -0.16
N ARG A 320 23.41 6.97 -0.91
CA ARG A 320 22.07 7.50 -0.69
C ARG A 320 21.04 6.53 -1.23
N GLN A 321 20.05 6.20 -0.41
CA GLN A 321 18.95 5.35 -0.84
C GLN A 321 18.21 6.05 -1.99
N PRO A 322 17.88 5.33 -3.08
CA PRO A 322 17.17 5.91 -4.22
C PRO A 322 15.88 6.69 -3.89
N ARG A 323 15.13 6.26 -2.88
CA ARG A 323 13.83 6.86 -2.53
C ARG A 323 13.94 8.33 -2.14
N TYR A 324 15.07 8.76 -1.59
CA TYR A 324 15.29 10.17 -1.28
C TYR A 324 15.26 11.06 -2.51
N ASP A 325 15.73 10.56 -3.66
CA ASP A 325 15.65 11.31 -4.92
C ASP A 325 14.21 11.28 -5.47
N LEU A 326 13.49 10.18 -5.25
CA LEU A 326 12.09 10.04 -5.66
C LEU A 326 11.15 10.99 -4.89
N TYR A 327 11.40 11.26 -3.60
CA TYR A 327 10.63 12.24 -2.84
C TYR A 327 10.76 13.66 -3.45
N VAL A 328 11.97 14.02 -3.87
CA VAL A 328 12.24 15.31 -4.52
C VAL A 328 11.63 15.34 -5.92
N GLU A 329 11.87 14.31 -6.73
CA GLU A 329 11.42 14.26 -8.13
C GLU A 329 9.88 14.28 -8.26
N ILE A 330 9.16 13.52 -7.42
CA ILE A 330 7.69 13.54 -7.47
C ILE A 330 7.12 14.90 -7.05
N SER A 331 7.81 15.61 -6.16
CA SER A 331 7.39 16.93 -5.71
C SER A 331 7.38 17.91 -6.89
N SER A 332 8.44 17.95 -7.69
CA SER A 332 8.49 18.81 -8.88
C SER A 332 7.58 18.36 -10.03
N ILE A 333 7.35 17.05 -10.17
CA ILE A 333 6.48 16.53 -11.25
C ILE A 333 5.01 16.83 -10.98
N LEU A 334 4.55 16.67 -9.73
CA LEU A 334 3.13 16.62 -9.38
C LEU A 334 2.70 17.70 -8.37
N LEU A 335 3.53 17.99 -7.37
CA LEU A 335 3.11 18.76 -6.19
C LEU A 335 3.41 20.26 -6.31
N GLU A 336 4.37 20.66 -7.11
CA GLU A 336 4.68 22.08 -7.36
C GLU A 336 3.87 22.68 -8.51
N LYS A 337 3.30 21.84 -9.39
CA LYS A 337 2.60 22.35 -10.58
C LYS A 337 1.24 22.91 -10.22
N VAL A 338 0.89 24.04 -10.83
CA VAL A 338 -0.45 24.64 -10.73
C VAL A 338 -1.46 23.76 -11.46
N GLU A 339 -1.10 23.29 -12.66
CA GLU A 339 -1.86 22.31 -13.44
C GLU A 339 -1.19 20.93 -13.34
N PHE A 340 -1.98 19.91 -13.01
CA PHE A 340 -1.45 18.56 -12.87
C PHE A 340 -1.24 17.90 -14.25
N PRO A 341 -0.23 17.04 -14.41
CA PRO A 341 0.06 16.41 -15.69
C PRO A 341 -1.04 15.41 -16.05
N ARG A 342 -1.82 15.71 -17.10
CA ARG A 342 -2.82 14.79 -17.67
C ARG A 342 -2.25 13.75 -18.63
N TYR A 343 -0.92 13.73 -18.78
CA TYR A 343 -0.20 12.79 -19.62
C TYR A 343 1.12 12.38 -18.97
N ILE A 344 1.52 11.12 -19.17
CA ILE A 344 2.84 10.60 -18.79
C ILE A 344 3.76 10.60 -20.02
N ASP A 345 4.70 11.53 -20.04
CA ASP A 345 5.84 11.44 -20.95
C ASP A 345 6.77 10.31 -20.48
N ARG A 346 6.69 9.16 -21.18
CA ARG A 346 7.50 7.97 -20.89
C ARG A 346 9.01 8.20 -21.06
N ASN A 347 9.41 9.18 -21.88
CA ASN A 347 10.80 9.54 -22.09
C ASN A 347 11.24 10.72 -21.20
N GLY A 348 10.26 11.47 -20.68
CA GLY A 348 10.43 12.62 -19.81
C GLY A 348 10.58 12.28 -18.32
N ALA A 349 10.38 13.29 -17.48
CA ALA A 349 10.55 13.17 -16.03
C ALA A 349 9.56 12.15 -15.41
N SER A 350 8.28 12.21 -15.78
CA SER A 350 7.26 11.27 -15.27
C SER A 350 7.58 9.80 -15.58
N GLY A 351 8.02 9.49 -16.81
CA GLY A 351 8.42 8.14 -17.19
C GLY A 351 9.65 7.62 -16.46
N ARG A 352 10.68 8.48 -16.32
CA ARG A 352 11.90 8.13 -15.55
C ARG A 352 11.59 7.90 -14.07
N PHE A 353 10.80 8.78 -13.47
CA PHE A 353 10.31 8.64 -12.10
C PHE A 353 9.61 7.30 -11.90
N LEU A 354 8.60 6.97 -12.74
CA LEU A 354 7.83 5.74 -12.61
C LEU A 354 8.72 4.49 -12.80
N TYR A 355 9.64 4.52 -13.76
CA TYR A 355 10.61 3.44 -13.96
C TYR A 355 11.46 3.17 -12.72
N ALA A 356 11.94 4.24 -12.08
CA ALA A 356 12.74 4.17 -10.87
C ALA A 356 11.90 3.72 -9.67
N TRP A 357 10.71 4.29 -9.50
CA TRP A 357 9.76 3.97 -8.44
C TRP A 357 9.40 2.48 -8.40
N GLU A 358 9.05 1.87 -9.54
CA GLU A 358 8.72 0.43 -9.66
C GLU A 358 9.85 -0.52 -9.24
N ARG A 359 11.10 -0.07 -9.27
CA ARG A 359 12.29 -0.90 -8.98
C ARG A 359 12.85 -0.67 -7.59
N CYS A 360 12.41 0.42 -6.96
CA CYS A 360 12.90 0.91 -5.70
C CYS A 360 11.89 0.62 -4.56
N ASN A 361 10.61 0.44 -4.90
CA ASN A 361 9.58 -0.17 -4.07
C ASN A 361 9.37 -1.62 -4.48
#